data_AF-A0A9J6GJ07-F1
#
_entry.id   AF-A0A9J6GJ07-F1
#
_cell.length_a   1.000
_cell.length_b   1.000
_cell.length_c   1.000
_cell.angle_alpha   90.00
_cell.angle_beta   90.00
_cell.angle_gamma   90.00
#
_symmetry.space_group_name_H-M   'P 1'
#
loop_
_entity.id
_entity.type
_entity.pdbx_description
1 polymer ?
#
loop_
_entity_poly.entity_id
_entity_poly.type
_entity_poly.pdbx_seq_one_letter_code
_entity_poly.pdbx_strand_id
1 'polypeptide(L)'
;MSAAMVSALDDSVGRVFGALRERRVLEDSVFLFCSSSGGDAFEPAAGSNWPLRGSKGSLWEGGTRTPALLWSAKVTAPRVATQLMHIADWLPTLYSAAGMYISLDSFGNLRCLDAHEFENHDLRNSDLSAAL
;
A
#
# COMPACT_ATOMS: atom_id res chain seq x y z
N MET A 1 -16.93 6.87 -7.15
CA MET A 1 -16.90 7.24 -5.74
C MET A 1 -17.17 8.73 -5.66
N SER A 2 -18.33 9.12 -5.16
CA SER A 2 -18.67 10.52 -4.99
C SER A 2 -17.82 11.13 -3.87
N ALA A 3 -17.63 12.46 -3.87
CA ALA A 3 -16.88 13.14 -2.81
C ALA A 3 -17.43 12.84 -1.40
N ALA A 4 -18.76 12.66 -1.27
CA ALA A 4 -19.39 12.26 -0.02
C ALA A 4 -18.96 10.85 0.44
N MET A 5 -18.84 9.89 -0.47
CA MET A 5 -18.34 8.55 -0.14
C MET A 5 -16.87 8.57 0.24
N VAL A 6 -16.05 9.37 -0.45
CA VAL A 6 -14.62 9.54 -0.12
C VAL A 6 -14.49 10.16 1.27
N SER A 7 -15.26 11.20 1.59
CA SER A 7 -15.26 11.83 2.91
C SER A 7 -15.68 10.87 4.02
N ALA A 8 -16.74 10.08 3.81
CA ALA A 8 -17.17 9.09 4.79
C ALA A 8 -16.15 7.96 4.99
N LEU A 9 -15.42 7.58 3.93
CA LEU A 9 -14.30 6.64 4.02
C LEU A 9 -13.15 7.23 4.84
N ASP A 10 -12.76 8.48 4.57
CA ASP A 10 -11.70 9.19 5.30
C ASP A 10 -12.02 9.28 6.80
N ASP A 11 -13.24 9.70 7.14
CA ASP A 11 -13.73 9.73 8.53
C ASP A 11 -13.66 8.34 9.19
N SER A 12 -14.00 7.29 8.44
CA SER A 12 -13.98 5.91 8.94
C SER A 12 -12.56 5.43 9.20
N VAL A 13 -11.62 5.73 8.29
CA VAL A 13 -10.19 5.43 8.49
C VAL A 13 -9.66 6.19 9.70
N GLY A 14 -10.00 7.48 9.84
CA GLY A 14 -9.63 8.30 11.00
C GLY A 14 -10.12 7.72 12.33
N ARG A 15 -11.36 7.19 12.37
CA ARG A 15 -11.89 6.50 13.56
C ARG A 15 -11.11 5.22 13.91
N VAL A 16 -10.79 4.39 12.92
CA VAL A 16 -10.00 3.16 13.15
C VAL A 16 -8.60 3.51 13.65
N PHE A 17 -7.94 4.46 12.99
CA PHE A 17 -6.62 4.95 13.39
C PHE A 17 -6.63 5.51 14.82
N GLY A 18 -7.62 6.34 15.15
CA GLY A 18 -7.82 6.87 16.49
C GLY A 18 -8.03 5.78 17.54
N ALA A 19 -8.85 4.76 17.25
CA ALA A 19 -9.09 3.65 18.17
C ALA A 19 -7.83 2.81 18.43
N LEU A 20 -6.99 2.56 17.41
CA LEU A 20 -5.71 1.87 17.61
C LEU A 20 -4.73 2.71 18.44
N ARG A 21 -4.73 4.03 18.23
CA ARG A 21 -3.95 4.97 19.04
C ARG A 21 -4.36 4.95 20.51
N GLU A 22 -5.66 5.03 20.78
CA GLU A 22 -6.21 5.00 22.16
C GLU A 22 -5.86 3.69 22.89
N ARG A 23 -5.79 2.58 22.14
CA ARG A 23 -5.43 1.26 22.65
C ARG A 23 -3.92 1.02 22.77
N ARG A 24 -3.06 1.97 22.36
CA ARG A 24 -1.59 1.85 22.39
C ARG A 24 -1.06 0.62 21.64
N VAL A 25 -1.69 0.32 20.50
CA VAL A 25 -1.26 -0.73 19.56
C VAL A 25 -0.90 -0.16 18.19
N LEU A 26 -0.96 1.17 18.06
CA LEU A 26 -0.68 1.86 16.81
C LEU A 26 0.81 1.78 16.44
N GLU A 27 1.68 1.70 17.45
CA GLU A 27 3.13 1.62 17.30
C GLU A 27 3.59 0.33 16.56
N ASP A 28 2.78 -0.73 16.62
CA ASP A 28 3.03 -2.01 15.95
C ASP A 28 2.02 -2.31 14.84
N SER A 29 1.30 -1.27 14.37
CA SER A 29 0.33 -1.40 13.28
C SER A 29 0.93 -0.93 11.95
N VAL A 30 0.48 -1.57 10.86
CA VAL A 30 0.74 -1.14 9.48
C VAL A 30 -0.60 -0.83 8.81
N PHE A 31 -0.71 0.35 8.21
CA PHE A 31 -1.86 0.77 7.41
C PHE A 31 -1.46 0.79 5.95
N LEU A 32 -2.11 -0.04 5.14
CA LEU A 32 -2.03 0.01 3.69
C LEU A 32 -3.35 0.56 3.14
N PHE A 33 -3.29 1.71 2.49
CA PHE A 33 -4.38 2.24 1.69
C PHE A 33 -4.02 2.04 0.21
N CYS A 34 -4.85 1.35 -0.55
CA CYS A 34 -4.68 1.19 -1.98
C CYS A 34 -6.02 1.00 -2.70
N SER A 35 -6.07 1.33 -3.99
CA SER A 35 -7.19 0.92 -4.86
C SER A 35 -6.78 -0.25 -5.76
N SER A 36 -7.74 -1.16 -6.03
CA SER A 36 -7.54 -2.32 -6.90
C SER A 36 -7.65 -2.01 -8.39
N SER A 37 -8.17 -0.83 -8.74
CA SER A 37 -8.25 -0.32 -10.11
C SER A 37 -8.40 1.19 -10.11
N GLY A 38 -8.17 1.82 -11.26
CA GLY A 38 -8.45 3.23 -11.44
C GLY A 38 -9.95 3.54 -11.29
N GLY A 39 -10.26 4.83 -11.13
CA GLY A 39 -11.63 5.30 -11.07
C GLY A 39 -12.39 4.99 -12.36
N ASP A 40 -13.70 4.83 -12.23
CA ASP A 40 -14.55 4.82 -13.42
C ASP A 40 -14.80 6.28 -13.83
N ALA A 41 -14.11 6.72 -14.87
CA ALA A 41 -14.21 8.08 -15.39
C ALA A 41 -15.41 8.27 -16.35
N PHE A 42 -16.09 7.18 -16.74
CA PHE A 42 -17.24 7.25 -17.65
C PHE A 42 -18.57 7.37 -16.89
N GLU A 43 -18.60 6.93 -15.64
CA GLU A 43 -19.76 7.06 -14.76
C GLU A 43 -19.75 8.39 -13.98
N PRO A 44 -20.86 9.15 -13.96
CA PRO A 44 -20.96 10.38 -13.18
C PRO A 44 -20.66 10.12 -11.70
N ALA A 45 -19.84 10.98 -11.09
CA ALA A 45 -19.41 10.85 -9.69
C ALA A 45 -18.70 9.51 -9.37
N ALA A 46 -18.09 8.85 -10.36
CA ALA A 46 -17.46 7.56 -10.17
C ALA A 46 -15.92 7.59 -9.97
N GLY A 47 -15.27 8.73 -10.19
CA GLY A 47 -13.88 9.00 -9.79
C GLY A 47 -13.18 9.96 -10.76
N SER A 48 -11.91 10.27 -10.49
CA SER A 48 -11.05 11.01 -11.42
C SER A 48 -9.69 10.33 -11.51
N ASN A 49 -9.23 10.09 -12.73
CA ASN A 49 -7.91 9.52 -13.01
C ASN A 49 -6.92 10.56 -13.52
N TRP A 50 -7.30 11.85 -13.51
CA TRP A 50 -6.45 12.91 -14.04
C TRP A 50 -5.06 12.89 -13.35
N PRO A 51 -3.95 13.02 -14.09
CA PRO A 51 -3.82 13.33 -15.52
C PRO A 51 -3.76 12.09 -16.43
N LEU A 52 -4.00 10.89 -15.89
CA LEU A 52 -3.77 9.62 -16.58
C LEU A 52 -4.88 9.33 -17.58
N ARG A 53 -4.49 8.72 -18.71
CA ARG A 53 -5.41 8.30 -19.77
C ARG A 53 -6.19 7.06 -19.34
N GLY A 54 -7.50 7.03 -19.60
CA GLY A 54 -8.33 5.84 -19.47
C GLY A 54 -9.14 5.76 -18.17
N SER A 55 -9.83 4.63 -18.02
CA SER A 55 -10.80 4.36 -16.96
C SER A 55 -10.69 2.91 -16.49
N LYS A 56 -11.36 2.59 -15.39
CA LYS A 56 -11.58 1.22 -14.95
C LYS A 56 -11.95 0.30 -16.12
N GLY A 57 -11.31 -0.86 -16.18
CA GLY A 57 -11.50 -1.84 -17.26
C GLY A 57 -10.66 -1.60 -18.52
N SER A 58 -9.95 -0.47 -18.60
CA SER A 58 -8.98 -0.22 -19.68
C SER A 58 -7.55 -0.61 -19.26
N LEU A 59 -6.70 -0.93 -20.25
CA LEU A 59 -5.27 -1.19 -20.04
C LEU A 59 -4.42 0.09 -19.97
N TRP A 60 -5.04 1.26 -20.11
CA TRP A 60 -4.35 2.53 -19.96
C TRP A 60 -4.07 2.83 -18.48
N GLU A 61 -3.10 3.69 -18.22
CA GLU A 61 -2.68 4.08 -16.86
C GLU A 61 -3.85 4.46 -15.93
N GLY A 62 -4.87 5.16 -16.43
CA GLY A 62 -6.04 5.53 -15.64
C GLY A 62 -6.95 4.35 -15.26
N GLY A 63 -6.77 3.17 -15.84
CA GLY A 63 -7.45 1.94 -15.43
C GLY A 63 -6.63 1.05 -14.49
N THR A 64 -5.30 1.10 -14.60
CA THR A 64 -4.37 0.17 -13.95
C THR A 64 -3.53 0.80 -12.84
N ARG A 65 -3.16 2.08 -12.96
CA ARG A 65 -2.41 2.83 -11.95
C ARG A 65 -3.35 3.40 -10.90
N THR A 66 -3.03 3.15 -9.64
CA THR A 66 -3.88 3.52 -8.51
C THR A 66 -3.10 4.25 -7.42
N PRO A 67 -3.79 5.05 -6.57
CA PRO A 67 -3.17 5.56 -5.37
C PRO A 67 -2.85 4.40 -4.42
N ALA A 68 -1.66 4.44 -3.84
CA ALA A 68 -1.27 3.58 -2.74
C ALA A 68 -0.48 4.40 -1.70
N LEU A 69 -0.72 4.13 -0.43
CA LEU A 69 -0.04 4.74 0.71
C LEU A 69 0.16 3.67 1.76
N LEU A 70 1.38 3.60 2.30
CA LEU A 70 1.71 2.79 3.45
C LEU A 70 2.07 3.70 4.61
N TRP A 71 1.57 3.37 5.79
CA TRP A 71 1.90 4.06 7.03
C TRP A 71 2.26 3.03 8.11
N SER A 72 3.33 3.30 8.85
CA SER A 72 3.66 2.61 10.10
C SER A 72 4.47 3.56 10.97
N ALA A 73 4.37 3.42 12.30
CA ALA A 73 5.22 4.15 13.24
C ALA A 73 6.72 3.83 13.06
N LYS A 74 7.04 2.72 12.40
CA LYS A 74 8.39 2.25 12.09
C LYS A 74 9.01 2.92 10.85
N VAL A 75 8.21 3.61 10.03
CA VAL A 75 8.70 4.42 8.91
C VAL A 75 9.16 5.77 9.46
N THR A 76 10.47 5.97 9.56
CA THR A 76 11.08 7.11 10.28
C THR A 76 11.06 8.43 9.49
N ALA A 77 10.89 8.38 8.18
CA ALA A 77 10.79 9.54 7.32
C ALA A 77 9.77 9.34 6.19
N PRO A 78 8.91 10.33 5.90
CA PRO A 78 8.05 10.29 4.72
C PRO A 78 8.89 10.15 3.46
N ARG A 79 8.53 9.21 2.60
CA ARG A 79 9.19 8.99 1.30
C ARG A 79 8.18 8.74 0.20
N VAL A 80 8.59 9.01 -1.04
CA VAL A 80 7.84 8.66 -2.24
C VAL A 80 8.59 7.56 -2.96
N ALA A 81 8.00 6.37 -3.03
CA ALA A 81 8.54 5.28 -3.83
C ALA A 81 8.21 5.53 -5.31
N THR A 82 9.24 5.73 -6.14
CA THR A 82 9.10 5.93 -7.59
C THR A 82 9.30 4.65 -8.41
N GLN A 83 9.59 3.54 -7.74
CA GLN A 83 9.73 2.23 -8.37
C GLN A 83 8.40 1.67 -8.87
N LEU A 84 8.47 0.79 -9.87
CA LEU A 84 7.31 0.04 -10.32
C LEU A 84 6.89 -0.94 -9.24
N MET A 85 5.61 -0.92 -8.90
CA MET A 85 5.01 -1.82 -7.93
C MET A 85 3.72 -2.40 -8.51
N HIS A 86 3.52 -3.70 -8.29
CA HIS A 86 2.28 -4.39 -8.61
C HIS A 86 1.51 -4.72 -7.33
N ILE A 87 0.18 -4.83 -7.40
CA ILE A 87 -0.66 -5.15 -6.23
C ILE A 87 -0.25 -6.47 -5.54
N ALA A 88 0.33 -7.39 -6.30
CA ALA A 88 0.80 -8.68 -5.79
C ALA A 88 2.04 -8.56 -4.89
N ASP A 89 2.82 -7.46 -5.01
CA ASP A 89 4.01 -7.21 -4.22
C ASP A 89 3.67 -6.85 -2.75
N TRP A 90 2.41 -6.48 -2.46
CA TRP A 90 1.98 -6.24 -1.08
C TRP A 90 2.04 -7.49 -0.21
N LEU A 91 1.71 -8.66 -0.76
CA LEU A 91 1.73 -9.90 0.00
C LEU A 91 3.13 -10.22 0.55
N PRO A 92 4.18 -10.36 -0.28
CA PRO A 92 5.52 -10.64 0.24
C PRO A 92 6.06 -9.50 1.10
N THR A 93 5.73 -8.24 0.80
CA THR A 93 6.17 -7.08 1.61
C THR A 93 5.58 -7.12 3.02
N LEU A 94 4.26 -7.29 3.15
CA LEU A 94 3.61 -7.34 4.46
C LEU A 94 3.98 -8.60 5.25
N TYR A 95 4.20 -9.71 4.56
CA TYR A 95 4.65 -10.95 5.18
C TYR A 95 6.06 -10.80 5.76
N SER A 96 6.98 -10.19 5.01
CA SER A 96 8.32 -9.86 5.47
C SER A 96 8.30 -8.86 6.63
N ALA A 97 7.47 -7.82 6.55
CA ALA A 97 7.31 -6.83 7.63
C ALA A 97 6.76 -7.45 8.94
N ALA A 98 6.01 -8.56 8.84
CA ALA A 98 5.57 -9.34 9.99
C ALA A 98 6.65 -10.28 10.57
N GLY A 99 7.89 -10.21 10.06
CA GLY A 99 9.01 -11.05 10.48
C GLY A 99 8.96 -12.48 9.94
N MET A 100 8.12 -12.73 8.93
CA MET A 100 7.97 -14.05 8.33
C MET A 100 8.75 -14.15 7.01
N TYR A 101 9.33 -15.33 6.75
CA TYR A 101 10.12 -15.58 5.53
C TYR A 101 9.29 -16.36 4.52
N ILE A 102 9.16 -15.82 3.30
CA ILE A 102 8.60 -16.56 2.16
C ILE A 102 9.73 -17.35 1.50
N SER A 103 9.53 -18.65 1.35
CA SER A 103 10.32 -19.41 0.39
C SER A 103 9.93 -18.97 -1.02
N LEU A 104 10.90 -18.43 -1.78
CA LEU A 104 10.72 -17.96 -3.16
C LEU A 104 10.15 -19.05 -4.08
N ASP A 105 10.34 -20.32 -3.73
CA ASP A 105 9.80 -21.48 -4.47
C ASP A 105 8.26 -21.53 -4.47
N SER A 106 7.60 -20.87 -3.51
CA SER A 106 6.14 -20.96 -3.34
C SER A 106 5.35 -19.91 -4.15
N PHE A 107 6.00 -18.87 -4.67
CA PHE A 107 5.30 -17.71 -5.23
C PHE A 107 5.94 -17.10 -6.50
N GLY A 108 7.04 -17.63 -7.03
CA GLY A 108 7.67 -17.13 -8.27
C GLY A 108 8.36 -15.76 -8.10
N ASN A 109 8.48 -14.98 -9.19
CA ASN A 109 9.22 -13.70 -9.27
C ASN A 109 8.60 -12.52 -8.48
N LEU A 110 7.79 -12.77 -7.44
CA LEU A 110 7.16 -11.72 -6.64
C LEU A 110 8.22 -10.92 -5.88
N ARG A 111 8.13 -9.58 -5.94
CA ARG A 111 9.14 -8.68 -5.37
C ARG A 111 8.63 -8.07 -4.07
N CYS A 112 9.52 -7.96 -3.09
CA CYS A 112 9.32 -7.09 -1.94
C CYS A 112 9.66 -5.65 -2.34
N LEU A 113 8.98 -4.65 -1.77
CA LEU A 113 9.29 -3.22 -1.99
C LEU A 113 10.78 -2.89 -1.77
N ASP A 114 11.49 -3.64 -0.92
CA ASP A 114 12.93 -3.44 -0.69
C ASP A 114 13.80 -4.65 -1.09
N ALA A 115 13.34 -5.49 -2.06
CA ALA A 115 14.05 -6.70 -2.52
C ALA A 115 15.54 -6.51 -2.88
N HIS A 116 15.96 -5.28 -3.24
CA HIS A 116 17.35 -4.97 -3.53
C HIS A 116 18.25 -4.78 -2.29
N GLU A 117 17.70 -4.62 -1.08
CA GLU A 117 18.47 -4.53 0.17
C GLU A 117 18.40 -5.80 1.04
N PHE A 118 17.48 -6.74 0.73
CA PHE A 118 17.23 -7.93 1.55
C PHE A 118 18.21 -9.09 1.39
N GLU A 119 19.12 -9.07 0.42
CA GLU A 119 20.01 -10.21 0.16
C GLU A 119 21.02 -10.49 1.30
N ASN A 120 21.18 -9.61 2.30
CA ASN A 120 22.27 -9.73 3.29
C ASN A 120 21.96 -9.34 4.76
N HIS A 121 20.71 -9.29 5.24
CA HIS A 121 20.44 -8.90 6.64
C HIS A 121 19.46 -9.82 7.40
N ASP A 122 19.92 -10.31 8.55
CA ASP A 122 19.12 -11.04 9.55
C ASP A 122 18.15 -10.07 10.24
N LEU A 123 16.87 -10.15 9.86
CA LEU A 123 15.81 -9.23 10.30
C LEU A 123 15.27 -9.53 11.69
N ARG A 124 15.85 -10.47 12.46
CA ARG A 124 15.44 -10.69 13.86
C ARG A 124 15.77 -9.50 14.75
N ASN A 125 16.60 -8.56 14.30
CA ASN A 125 17.10 -7.44 15.08
C ASN A 125 17.31 -6.12 14.30
N SER A 126 16.86 -6.01 13.06
CA SER A 126 17.10 -4.81 12.24
C SER A 126 15.85 -4.00 11.95
N ASP A 127 16.07 -2.69 11.91
CA ASP A 127 15.11 -1.61 11.70
C ASP A 127 14.11 -1.89 10.56
N LEU A 128 12.81 -1.84 10.89
CA LEU A 128 11.70 -2.03 9.93
C LEU A 128 11.57 -0.87 8.93
N SER A 129 12.35 0.21 9.11
CA SER A 129 12.46 1.31 8.14
C SER A 129 13.02 0.88 6.78
N ALA A 130 13.78 -0.22 6.74
CA ALA A 130 14.34 -0.79 5.51
C ALA A 130 13.34 -1.70 4.76
N ALA A 131 12.15 -1.97 5.33
CA ALA A 131 11.12 -2.83 4.73
C ALA A 131 9.82 -2.09 4.35
N LEU A 132 9.68 -0.83 4.78
CA LEU A 132 8.47 0.00 4.67
C LEU A 132 8.84 1.42 4.23
#